data_AF-A0A7G9FLH7-F1
#
_entry.id   AF-A0A7G9FLH7-F1
#
_cell.length_a   1.000
_cell.length_b   1.000
_cell.length_c   1.000
_cell.angle_alpha   90.00
_cell.angle_beta   90.00
_cell.angle_gamma   90.00
#
_symmetry.space_group_name_H-M   'P 1'
#
loop_
_entity.id
_entity.type
_entity.pdbx_description
1 polymer ?
#
loop_
_entity_poly.entity_id
_entity_poly.type
_entity_poly.pdbx_seq_one_letter_code
_entity_poly.pdbx_strand_id
1 'polypeptide(L)'
;MWWYEDVSRADFEAVKDTIEQIMLQLGASKYEIRLPYEVKTTSCSDDFEEMHRSERSVFTYKGLFFRVDEVLFSKKPFIVIECGDLDELMNNIMDDAEPFPYDLSYEELCDEVKYSLGIEPYPQE
;
A
#
# COMPACT_ATOMS: atom_id res chain seq x y z
N MET A 1 -8.94 12.10 -12.35
CA MET A 1 -8.13 13.22 -12.89
C MET A 1 -7.09 13.49 -11.84
N TRP A 2 -5.80 13.36 -12.10
CA TRP A 2 -4.83 13.50 -11.01
C TRP A 2 -4.71 14.98 -10.55
N TRP A 3 -4.83 15.23 -9.25
CA TRP A 3 -4.98 16.58 -8.68
C TRP A 3 -3.75 17.12 -7.95
N TYR A 4 -2.72 16.29 -7.76
CA TYR A 4 -1.49 16.72 -7.09
C TYR A 4 -0.53 17.34 -8.10
N GLU A 5 -0.10 18.57 -7.85
CA GLU A 5 0.77 19.31 -8.77
C GLU A 5 2.23 18.84 -8.70
N ASP A 6 2.70 18.40 -7.53
CA ASP A 6 4.11 18.09 -7.26
C ASP A 6 4.52 16.64 -7.60
N VAL A 7 3.56 15.80 -7.97
CA VAL A 7 3.79 14.38 -8.30
C VAL A 7 2.83 14.01 -9.41
N SER A 8 3.21 13.15 -10.35
CA SER A 8 2.26 12.59 -11.31
C SER A 8 1.67 11.27 -10.79
N ARG A 9 0.51 10.86 -11.32
CA ARG A 9 -0.04 9.54 -10.97
C ARG A 9 0.95 8.42 -11.30
N ALA A 10 1.69 8.53 -12.40
CA ALA A 10 2.68 7.53 -12.80
C ALA A 10 3.85 7.45 -11.80
N ASP A 11 4.32 8.60 -11.30
CA ASP A 11 5.38 8.63 -10.29
C ASP A 11 4.91 8.00 -8.98
N PHE A 12 3.68 8.29 -8.55
CA PHE A 12 3.09 7.70 -7.35
C PHE A 12 2.91 6.17 -7.48
N GLU A 13 2.45 5.68 -8.65
CA GLU A 13 2.40 4.24 -8.93
C GLU A 13 3.78 3.58 -8.91
N ALA A 14 4.81 4.27 -9.41
CA ALA A 14 6.19 3.76 -9.40
C ALA A 14 6.76 3.61 -7.98
N VAL A 15 6.36 4.49 -7.04
CA VAL A 15 6.72 4.32 -5.62
C VAL A 15 6.06 3.07 -5.04
N LYS A 16 4.77 2.83 -5.32
CA LYS A 16 4.09 1.61 -4.89
C LYS A 16 4.71 0.35 -5.51
N ASP A 17 5.16 0.41 -6.76
CA ASP A 17 5.92 -0.69 -7.39
C ASP A 17 7.27 -0.93 -6.69
N THR A 18 7.93 0.14 -6.25
CA THR A 18 9.17 0.07 -5.46
C THR A 18 8.92 -0.64 -4.13
N ILE A 19 7.81 -0.34 -3.46
CA ILE A 19 7.41 -1.01 -2.22
C ILE A 19 7.17 -2.50 -2.44
N GLU A 20 6.49 -2.89 -3.52
CA GLU A 20 6.34 -4.30 -3.90
C GLU A 20 7.71 -4.99 -4.08
N GLN A 21 8.70 -4.30 -4.66
CA GLN A 21 10.06 -4.84 -4.78
C GLN A 21 10.76 -4.97 -3.42
N ILE A 22 10.59 -4.00 -2.53
CA ILE A 22 11.16 -4.04 -1.18
C ILE A 22 10.57 -5.22 -0.39
N MET A 23 9.25 -5.44 -0.46
CA MET A 23 8.60 -6.60 0.16
C MET A 23 9.23 -7.92 -0.29
N LEU A 24 9.49 -8.08 -1.60
CA LEU A 24 10.17 -9.26 -2.15
C LEU A 24 11.59 -9.40 -1.61
N GLN A 25 12.36 -8.32 -1.56
CA GLN A 25 13.73 -8.34 -1.03
C GLN A 25 13.78 -8.69 0.46
N LEU A 26 12.76 -8.33 1.23
CA LEU A 26 12.60 -8.66 2.65
C LEU A 26 12.05 -10.08 2.89
N GLY A 27 11.79 -10.85 1.83
CA GLY A 27 11.40 -12.26 1.91
C GLY A 27 9.89 -12.51 1.86
N ALA A 28 9.06 -11.50 1.57
CA ALA A 28 7.68 -11.76 1.17
C ALA A 28 7.65 -12.42 -0.21
N SER A 29 6.57 -13.16 -0.49
CA SER A 29 6.38 -13.83 -1.78
C SER A 29 5.07 -13.39 -2.41
N LYS A 30 5.03 -13.23 -3.73
CA LYS A 30 3.76 -13.03 -4.45
C LYS A 30 2.86 -14.24 -4.26
N TYR A 31 1.60 -13.98 -3.95
CA TYR A 31 0.57 -14.99 -3.74
C TYR A 31 -0.42 -14.97 -4.90
N GLU A 32 -0.42 -16.02 -5.73
CA GLU A 32 -1.36 -16.13 -6.84
C GLU A 32 -2.75 -16.48 -6.31
N ILE A 33 -3.66 -15.50 -6.36
CA ILE A 33 -5.04 -15.65 -5.91
C ILE A 33 -5.99 -14.96 -6.89
N ARG A 34 -7.18 -15.54 -7.04
CA ARG A 34 -8.29 -14.89 -7.73
C ARG A 34 -9.23 -14.30 -6.67
N LEU A 35 -9.17 -12.99 -6.53
CA LEU A 35 -10.04 -12.27 -5.58
C LEU A 35 -11.50 -12.30 -6.07
N PRO A 36 -12.49 -12.41 -5.16
CA PRO A 36 -13.91 -12.42 -5.51
C PRO A 36 -14.48 -11.02 -5.78
N TYR A 37 -13.64 -9.99 -5.70
CA TYR A 37 -13.98 -8.58 -5.91
C TYR A 37 -13.00 -7.91 -6.88
N GLU A 38 -13.39 -6.76 -7.42
CA GLU A 38 -12.50 -5.93 -8.23
C GLU A 38 -11.65 -5.05 -7.31
N VAL A 39 -10.33 -5.09 -7.49
CA VAL A 39 -9.41 -4.20 -6.77
C VAL A 39 -9.54 -2.80 -7.39
N LYS A 40 -10.21 -1.91 -6.68
CA LYS A 40 -10.41 -0.51 -7.03
C LYS A 40 -10.17 0.32 -5.78
N THR A 41 -9.26 1.27 -5.87
CA THR A 41 -9.09 2.27 -4.83
C THR A 41 -10.00 3.45 -5.16
N THR A 42 -10.92 3.75 -4.25
CA THR A 42 -11.72 4.97 -4.30
C THR A 42 -11.32 5.78 -3.09
N SER A 43 -10.59 6.87 -3.28
CA SER A 43 -10.24 7.74 -2.17
C SER A 43 -11.22 8.90 -2.11
N CYS A 44 -11.93 9.00 -0.99
CA CYS A 44 -12.88 10.06 -0.70
C CYS A 44 -12.38 10.87 0.50
N SER A 45 -12.09 12.16 0.31
CA SER A 45 -11.69 13.08 1.38
C SER A 45 -12.31 14.45 1.15
N ASP A 46 -13.10 14.97 2.10
CA ASP A 46 -13.84 16.24 1.92
C ASP A 46 -14.71 16.27 0.64
N ASP A 47 -14.45 17.21 -0.28
CA ASP A 47 -15.09 17.34 -1.61
C ASP A 47 -14.32 16.59 -2.73
N PHE A 48 -13.36 15.73 -2.36
CA PHE A 48 -12.48 15.01 -3.28
C PHE A 48 -12.93 13.56 -3.43
N GLU A 49 -13.22 13.14 -4.67
CA GLU A 49 -13.44 11.75 -5.05
C GLU A 49 -12.53 11.46 -6.26
N GLU A 50 -11.49 10.65 -6.07
CA GLU A 50 -10.68 10.11 -7.15
C GLU A 50 -10.89 8.59 -7.18
N MET A 51 -11.41 8.11 -8.31
CA MET A 51 -11.55 6.69 -8.58
C MET A 51 -10.48 6.28 -9.58
N HIS A 52 -9.56 5.40 -9.14
CA HIS A 52 -8.50 4.88 -9.99
C HIS A 52 -8.38 3.36 -9.82
N ARG A 53 -8.02 2.70 -10.92
CA ARG A 53 -7.73 1.26 -10.91
C ARG A 53 -6.22 1.07 -10.85
N SER A 54 -5.71 0.74 -9.66
CA SER A 54 -4.33 0.31 -9.44
C SER A 54 -4.34 -1.22 -9.27
N GLU A 55 -3.75 -1.94 -10.23
CA GLU A 55 -3.65 -3.40 -10.13
C GLU A 55 -2.45 -3.77 -9.26
N ARG A 56 -2.73 -4.23 -8.04
CA ARG A 56 -1.73 -4.49 -7.00
C ARG A 56 -1.58 -5.97 -6.72
N SER A 57 -0.34 -6.44 -6.58
CA SER A 57 -0.07 -7.84 -6.26
C SER A 57 -0.44 -8.12 -4.79
N VAL A 58 -0.95 -9.33 -4.51
CA VAL A 58 -1.05 -9.82 -3.13
C VAL A 58 0.28 -10.49 -2.76
N PHE A 59 0.81 -10.14 -1.60
CA PHE A 59 2.00 -10.76 -1.02
C PHE A 59 1.63 -11.58 0.21
N THR A 60 2.44 -12.58 0.53
CA THR A 60 2.36 -13.29 1.79
C THR A 60 3.70 -13.29 2.51
N TYR A 61 3.65 -13.12 3.82
CA TYR A 61 4.82 -13.18 4.70
C TYR A 61 4.38 -13.69 6.08
N LYS A 62 5.11 -14.69 6.61
CA LYS A 62 4.82 -15.32 7.91
C LYS A 62 3.35 -15.75 8.14
N GLY A 63 2.64 -16.12 7.07
CA GLY A 63 1.25 -16.59 7.15
C GLY A 63 0.19 -15.48 7.09
N LEU A 64 0.60 -14.21 7.01
CA LEU A 64 -0.28 -13.07 6.73
C LEU A 64 -0.21 -12.69 5.25
N PHE A 65 -1.17 -11.89 4.82
CA PHE A 65 -1.32 -11.36 3.48
C PHE A 65 -1.19 -9.84 3.50
N PHE A 66 -0.56 -9.31 2.45
CA PHE A 66 -0.25 -7.90 2.34
C PHE A 66 -0.59 -7.38 0.94
N ARG A 67 -1.06 -6.15 0.85
CA ARG A 67 -1.29 -5.45 -0.41
C ARG A 67 -0.96 -3.98 -0.25
N VAL A 68 -0.27 -3.42 -1.24
CA VAL A 68 -0.01 -1.98 -1.27
C VAL A 68 -1.28 -1.27 -1.73
N ASP A 69 -1.70 -0.27 -0.97
CA ASP A 69 -2.80 0.63 -1.32
C ASP A 69 -2.40 2.09 -1.09
N GLU A 70 -3.37 3.00 -1.15
CA GLU A 70 -3.17 4.42 -1.02
C GLU A 70 -4.28 5.08 -0.21
N VAL A 71 -3.93 6.18 0.45
CA VAL A 71 -4.90 7.12 0.99
C VAL A 71 -4.60 8.51 0.45
N LEU A 72 -5.60 9.17 -0.12
CA LEU A 72 -5.43 10.47 -0.78
C LEU A 72 -6.08 11.56 0.10
N PHE A 73 -5.24 12.49 0.57
CA PHE A 73 -5.70 13.72 1.23
C PHE A 73 -5.62 14.90 0.28
N SER A 74 -6.41 15.95 0.50
CA SER A 74 -6.45 17.15 -0.36
C SER A 74 -5.10 17.80 -0.65
N LYS A 75 -4.09 17.62 0.21
CA LYS A 75 -2.76 18.23 0.05
C LYS A 75 -1.68 17.28 -0.45
N LYS A 76 -1.75 16.00 -0.10
CA LYS A 76 -0.68 15.04 -0.40
C LYS A 76 -1.21 13.60 -0.41
N PRO A 77 -0.75 12.73 -1.33
CA PRO A 77 -1.06 11.31 -1.30
C PRO A 77 -0.14 10.56 -0.33
N PHE A 78 -0.64 9.48 0.25
CA PHE A 78 0.11 8.60 1.16
C PHE A 78 -0.06 7.16 0.72
N ILE A 79 0.93 6.34 1.07
CA ILE A 79 0.92 4.91 0.78
C ILE A 79 0.53 4.17 2.05
N VAL A 80 -0.25 3.12 1.86
CA VAL A 80 -0.68 2.21 2.92
C VAL A 80 -0.30 0.79 2.52
N ILE A 81 0.01 -0.04 3.50
CA ILE A 81 0.12 -1.48 3.32
C ILE A 81 -1.00 -2.12 4.12
N GLU A 82 -1.99 -2.66 3.43
CA GLU A 82 -3.03 -3.48 4.05
C GLU A 82 -2.41 -4.80 4.51
N CYS A 83 -2.87 -5.30 5.66
CA CYS A 83 -2.42 -6.53 6.29
C CYS A 83 -3.60 -7.30 6.88
N GLY A 84 -3.62 -8.62 6.67
CA GLY A 84 -4.61 -9.48 7.30
C GLY A 84 -4.40 -10.96 7.04
N ASP A 85 -5.30 -11.78 7.52
CA ASP A 85 -5.35 -13.20 7.19
C ASP A 85 -6.07 -13.47 5.84
N LEU A 86 -6.19 -14.75 5.47
CA LEU A 86 -6.80 -15.13 4.20
C LEU A 86 -8.30 -14.79 4.17
N ASP A 87 -9.02 -14.92 5.28
CA ASP A 87 -10.45 -14.61 5.33
C ASP A 87 -10.65 -13.10 5.16
N GLU A 88 -9.86 -12.29 5.85
CA GLU A 88 -9.86 -10.84 5.73
C GLU A 88 -9.53 -10.38 4.30
N LEU A 89 -8.51 -10.98 3.68
CA LEU A 89 -8.17 -10.74 2.27
C LEU A 89 -9.35 -11.09 1.35
N MET A 90 -9.96 -12.26 1.52
CA MET A 90 -11.03 -12.75 0.65
C MET A 90 -12.33 -11.95 0.78
N ASN A 91 -12.54 -11.30 1.93
CA ASN A 91 -13.69 -10.43 2.18
C ASN A 91 -13.38 -8.94 1.96
N ASN A 92 -12.15 -8.57 1.58
CA ASN A 92 -11.68 -7.19 1.41
C ASN A 92 -11.84 -6.33 2.68
N ILE A 93 -11.41 -6.86 3.82
CA ILE A 93 -11.50 -6.22 5.15
C ILE A 93 -10.17 -6.29 5.91
N MET A 94 -9.04 -6.38 5.19
CA MET A 94 -7.71 -6.29 5.81
C MET A 94 -7.54 -4.92 6.47
N ASP A 95 -6.74 -4.87 7.52
CA ASP A 95 -6.44 -3.63 8.25
C ASP A 95 -5.30 -2.86 7.58
N ASP A 96 -5.38 -1.54 7.63
CA ASP A 96 -4.31 -0.66 7.18
C ASP A 96 -3.18 -0.60 8.22
N ALA A 97 -1.93 -0.77 7.79
CA ALA A 97 -0.78 -0.31 8.56
C ALA A 97 -0.73 1.24 8.58
N GLU A 98 0.16 1.81 9.40
CA GLU A 98 0.31 3.27 9.47
C GLU A 98 0.64 3.86 8.09
N PRO A 99 -0.13 4.85 7.59
CA PRO A 99 0.13 5.48 6.31
C PRO A 99 1.42 6.29 6.33
N PHE A 100 2.21 6.22 5.27
CA PHE A 100 3.47 6.95 5.16
C PHE A 100 3.59 7.76 3.86
N PRO A 101 4.39 8.85 3.85
CA PRO A 101 4.54 9.69 2.66
C PRO A 101 5.14 8.94 1.48
N TYR A 102 4.71 9.28 0.26
CA TYR A 102 5.24 8.67 -0.98
C TYR A 102 6.65 9.16 -1.37
N ASP A 103 7.05 10.32 -0.87
CA ASP A 103 8.28 11.03 -1.24
C ASP A 103 9.45 10.74 -0.29
N LEU A 104 9.34 9.67 0.50
CA LEU A 104 10.41 9.16 1.32
C LEU A 104 11.59 8.66 0.47
N SER A 105 12.79 8.70 1.05
CA SER A 105 13.97 8.08 0.45
C SER A 105 13.83 6.55 0.41
N TYR A 106 14.65 5.88 -0.40
CA TYR A 106 14.63 4.41 -0.46
C TYR A 106 14.89 3.75 0.90
N GLU A 107 15.78 4.32 1.72
CA GLU A 107 16.09 3.80 3.06
C GLU A 107 14.88 3.92 3.98
N GLU A 108 14.21 5.08 3.99
CA GLU A 108 12.98 5.31 4.75
C GLU A 108 11.84 4.39 4.26
N LEU A 109 11.69 4.21 2.95
CA LEU A 109 10.72 3.24 2.40
C LEU A 109 11.03 1.82 2.85
N CYS A 110 12.31 1.43 2.95
CA CYS A 110 12.66 0.11 3.46
C CYS A 110 12.25 -0.04 4.93
N ASP A 111 12.40 1.00 5.73
CA ASP A 111 12.01 0.99 7.13
C ASP A 111 10.49 0.90 7.29
N GLU A 112 9.71 1.71 6.55
CA GLU A 112 8.25 1.64 6.54
C GLU A 112 7.71 0.26 6.16
N VAL A 113 8.33 -0.39 5.17
CA VAL A 113 7.96 -1.75 4.78
C VAL A 113 8.32 -2.75 5.88
N LYS A 114 9.47 -2.64 6.55
CA LYS A 114 9.82 -3.51 7.68
C LYS A 114 8.82 -3.35 8.83
N TYR A 115 8.39 -2.12 9.11
CA TYR A 115 7.41 -1.85 10.15
C TYR A 115 6.06 -2.45 9.81
N SER A 116 5.58 -2.21 8.58
CA SER A 116 4.31 -2.75 8.08
C SER A 116 4.28 -4.28 8.05
N LEU A 117 5.40 -4.94 7.74
CA LEU A 117 5.50 -6.41 7.72
C LEU A 117 5.71 -7.02 9.13
N GLY A 118 5.81 -6.19 10.17
CA GLY A 118 6.12 -6.64 11.54
C GLY A 118 7.50 -7.28 11.67
N ILE A 119 8.47 -6.86 10.84
CA ILE A 119 9.87 -7.26 10.94
C ILE A 119 10.54 -6.47 12.06
N GLU A 120 10.28 -5.17 12.12
CA GLU A 120 10.70 -4.25 13.16
C GLU A 120 9.47 -3.53 13.73
N PRO A 121 9.45 -3.14 15.01
CA PRO A 121 8.37 -2.32 15.55
C PRO A 121 8.47 -0.88 15.02
N TYR A 122 7.35 -0.20 14.87
CA TYR A 122 7.35 1.25 14.65
C TYR A 122 8.10 1.97 15.78
N PRO A 123 8.87 3.03 15.47
CA PRO A 123 9.51 3.88 16.47
C PRO A 123 8.47 4.43 17.47
N GLN A 124 8.82 4.45 18.75
CA GLN A 124 8.00 5.15 19.75
C GLN A 124 8.32 6.65 19.70
N GLU A 125 7.27 7.49 19.64
CA GLU A 125 7.38 8.95 19.75
C GLU A 125 7.92 9.42 21.11
#